data_AF-A0A8T4TTR8-F1
#
_entry.id   AF-A0A8T4TTR8-F1
#
_cell.length_a   1.000
_cell.length_b   1.000
_cell.length_c   1.000
_cell.angle_alpha   90.00
_cell.angle_beta   90.00
_cell.angle_gamma   90.00
#
_symmetry.space_group_name_H-M   'P 1'
#
loop_
_entity.id
_entity.type
_entity.pdbx_description
1 polymer ?
#
loop_
_entity_poly.entity_id
_entity_poly.type
_entity_poly.pdbx_seq_one_letter_code
_entity_poly.pdbx_strand_id
1 'polypeptide(L)' 'MNPTPMSREQLLAQEKCCGNGCLNCPYLPKHKKGSTETN' A
#
# COMPACT_ATOMS: atom_id res chain seq x y z
N MET A 1 -8.85 -9.94 -14.86
CA MET A 1 -8.78 -10.31 -13.43
C MET A 1 -9.01 -9.05 -12.63
N ASN A 2 -10.12 -8.94 -11.89
CA ASN A 2 -10.33 -7.84 -10.96
C ASN A 2 -9.50 -8.16 -9.71
N PRO A 3 -8.48 -7.36 -9.34
CA PRO A 3 -7.63 -7.68 -8.20
C PRO A 3 -8.49 -7.70 -6.94
N THR A 4 -8.49 -8.82 -6.22
CA THR A 4 -9.05 -8.88 -4.87
C THR A 4 -8.39 -7.77 -4.03
N PRO A 5 -9.16 -7.02 -3.23
CA PRO A 5 -8.59 -6.00 -2.37
C PRO A 5 -7.52 -6.62 -1.47
N MET A 6 -6.29 -6.15 -1.59
CA MET A 6 -5.17 -6.69 -0.80
C MET A 6 -5.35 -6.33 0.68
N SER A 7 -5.03 -7.29 1.55
CA SER A 7 -5.04 -7.04 3.00
C SER A 7 -3.93 -6.06 3.40
N ARG A 8 -4.04 -5.47 4.60
CA ARG A 8 -3.01 -4.55 5.11
C ARG A 8 -1.65 -5.26 5.23
N GLU A 9 -1.63 -6.52 5.64
CA GLU A 9 -0.38 -7.30 5.74
C GLU A 9 0.26 -7.53 4.38
N GLN A 10 -0.54 -7.82 3.33
CA GLN A 10 -0.02 -7.96 1.98
C GLN A 10 0.57 -6.66 1.43
N LEU A 11 -0.03 -5.52 1.78
CA LEU A 11 0.52 -4.21 1.43
C LEU A 11 1.83 -3.94 2.18
N LEU A 12 1.91 -4.26 3.47
CA LEU A 12 3.13 -4.12 4.28
C LEU A 12 4.26 -5.03 3.80
N ALA A 13 3.95 -6.24 3.31
CA ALA A 13 4.90 -7.16 2.73
C ALA A 13 5.57 -6.63 1.44
N GLN A 14 5.01 -5.59 0.81
CA GLN A 14 5.67 -4.92 -0.33
C GLN A 14 6.85 -4.04 0.12
N GLU A 15 6.99 -3.78 1.43
CA GLU A 15 8.01 -2.95 2.09
C GLU A 15 8.01 -1.47 1.66
N LYS A 16 7.27 -1.12 0.61
CA LYS A 16 7.09 0.22 0.08
C LYS A 16 5.72 0.37 -0.57
N CYS A 17 5.22 1.59 -0.57
CA CYS A 17 4.01 1.95 -1.29
C CYS A 17 4.22 1.81 -2.80
N CYS A 18 3.29 1.14 -3.48
CA CYS A 18 3.27 1.01 -4.93
C CYS A 18 2.71 2.26 -5.66
N GLY A 19 1.94 3.10 -4.97
CA GLY A 19 1.30 4.30 -5.52
C GLY A 19 -0.04 4.06 -6.24
N ASN A 20 -0.61 2.86 -6.14
CA ASN A 20 -1.83 2.46 -6.87
C ASN A 20 -3.15 2.95 -6.24
N GLY A 21 -3.13 3.78 -5.20
CA GLY A 21 -4.37 4.31 -4.61
C GLY A 21 -5.18 3.30 -3.78
N CYS A 22 -4.52 2.36 -3.08
CA CYS A 22 -5.20 1.34 -2.27
C CYS A 22 -6.06 1.99 -1.16
N LEU A 23 -7.30 1.51 -0.97
CA LEU A 23 -8.24 2.05 0.02
C LEU A 23 -7.70 1.98 1.46
N ASN A 24 -6.97 0.92 1.79
CA ASN A 24 -6.34 0.67 3.09
C ASN A 24 -4.81 0.84 3.05
N CYS A 25 -4.29 1.76 2.22
CA CYS A 25 -2.85 1.97 2.10
C CYS A 25 -2.20 2.25 3.48
N PRO A 26 -1.27 1.39 3.95
CA PRO A 26 -0.64 1.56 5.26
C PRO A 26 0.45 2.62 5.27
N TYR A 27 0.87 3.10 4.10
CA TYR A 27 2.04 3.98 3.96
C TYR A 27 1.70 5.46 4.08
N LEU A 28 2.64 6.24 4.61
CA LEU A 28 2.63 7.69 4.68
C LEU A 28 3.80 8.31 3.88
N PRO A 29 3.61 9.46 3.23
CA PRO A 29 2.31 9.99 2.81
C PRO A 29 1.54 8.98 1.94
N LYS A 30 0.22 8.95 2.08
CA LYS A 30 -0.64 7.95 1.41
C LYS A 30 -0.43 7.97 -0.09
N HIS A 31 -0.36 6.77 -0.67
CA HIS A 31 -0.25 6.55 -2.12
C HIS A 31 0.97 7.19 -2.79
N LYS A 32 1.97 7.63 -2.02
CA LYS A 32 3.24 8.09 -2.59
C LYS A 32 4.13 6.89 -2.89
N LYS A 33 4.33 6.61 -4.18
CA LYS A 33 5.18 5.50 -4.62
C LYS A 33 6.57 5.60 -3.98
N GLY A 34 7.03 4.50 -3.39
CA GLY A 34 8.31 4.44 -2.68
C GLY A 34 8.27 4.88 -1.23
N SER A 35 7.13 5.33 -0.70
CA SER A 35 6.99 5.56 0.74
C SER A 35 7.17 4.27 1.51
N THR A 36 8.04 4.29 2.51
CA THR A 36 8.32 3.17 3.42
C THR A 36 7.81 3.42 4.83
N GLU A 37 7.48 4.67 5.16
CA GLU A 37 6.89 5.04 6.44
C GLU A 37 5.45 4.57 6.51
N THR A 38 5.03 3.98 7.64
CA THR A 38 3.69 3.41 7.84
C THR A 38 3.01 4.00 9.08
N ASN A 39 1.68 4.06 9.07
CA ASN A 39 0.85 4.42 10.24
C ASN A 39 0.12 3.21 10.83
#